data_AF-I4YQF5-F1
#
_entry.id   AF-I4YQF5-F1
#
_cell.length_a   1.000
_cell.length_b   1.000
_cell.length_c   1.000
_cell.angle_alpha   90.00
_cell.angle_beta   90.00
_cell.angle_gamma   90.00
#
_symmetry.space_group_name_H-M   'P 1'
#
loop_
_entity.id
_entity.type
_entity.pdbx_description
1 polymer ?
#
loop_
_entity_poly.entity_id
_entity_poly.type
_entity_poly.pdbx_seq_one_letter_code
_entity_poly.pdbx_strand_id
1 'polypeptide(L)' 'MNRARPTRAQIKSMHQLFQRSPDGSPNYRAFRKRFQLLSFDSVFGGTWHGMFIGIETDGYRHS' A
#
# COMPACT_ATOMS: atom_id res chain seq x y z
N MET A 1 -12.76 3.28 15.30
CA MET A 1 -11.40 2.87 14.90
C MET A 1 -10.73 4.03 14.18
N ASN A 2 -9.70 4.63 14.77
CA ASN A 2 -8.91 5.68 14.11
C ASN A 2 -8.26 5.09 12.85
N ARG A 3 -8.71 5.53 11.66
CA ARG A 3 -8.05 5.17 10.41
C ARG A 3 -6.73 5.94 10.35
N ALA A 4 -5.62 5.26 10.65
CA ALA A 4 -4.30 5.84 10.44
C ALA A 4 -4.13 6.24 8.97
N ARG A 5 -3.43 7.36 8.74
CA ARG A 5 -3.18 7.89 7.40
C ARG A 5 -1.79 7.47 6.96
N PRO A 6 -1.62 6.91 5.74
CA PRO A 6 -0.28 6.58 5.24
C PRO A 6 0.55 7.84 5.02
N THR A 7 1.87 7.71 5.18
CA THR A 7 2.83 8.77 4.89
C THR A 7 2.86 9.10 3.41
N ARG A 8 3.44 10.25 3.03
CA ARG A 8 3.63 10.60 1.62
C ARG A 8 4.49 9.56 0.88
N ALA A 9 5.50 9.01 1.56
CA ALA A 9 6.37 8.01 0.98
C ALA A 9 5.63 6.68 0.73
N GLN A 10 4.80 6.24 1.68
CA GLN A 10 3.90 5.09 1.51
C GLN A 10 2.94 5.29 0.33
N ILE A 11 2.31 6.46 0.23
CA ILE A 11 1.41 6.80 -0.90
C ILE A 11 2.17 6.74 -2.23
N LYS A 12 3.38 7.32 -2.30
CA LYS A 12 4.23 7.27 -3.50
C LYS A 12 4.58 5.83 -3.88
N SER A 13 4.92 5.00 -2.90
CA SER A 13 5.25 3.59 -3.09
C SER A 13 4.06 2.79 -3.64
N MET A 14 2.86 2.97 -3.06
CA MET A 14 1.62 2.39 -3.61
C MET A 14 1.33 2.88 -5.03
N HIS A 15 1.56 4.17 -5.32
CA HIS A 15 1.35 4.71 -6.66
C HIS A 15 2.32 4.10 -7.67
N GLN A 16 3.59 3.91 -7.29
CA GLN A 16 4.59 3.23 -8.12
C GLN A 16 4.20 1.77 -8.42
N LEU A 17 3.65 1.03 -7.44
CA LEU A 17 3.11 -0.31 -7.69
C LEU A 17 1.97 -0.29 -8.70
N PHE A 18 1.01 0.62 -8.53
CA PHE A 18 -0.12 0.77 -9.45
C PHE A 18 0.33 1.12 -10.89
N GLN A 19 1.29 2.05 -11.04
CA GLN A 19 1.84 2.42 -12.34
C GLN A 19 2.61 1.27 -13.01
N ARG A 20 3.25 0.40 -12.22
CA ARG A 20 3.89 -0.81 -12.75
C ARG A 20 2.85 -1.83 -13.21
N SER A 21 1.82 -2.06 -12.41
CA SER A 21 0.66 -2.85 -12.79
C SER A 21 -0.48 -2.61 -11.80
N PRO A 22 -1.71 -2.32 -12.27
CA PRO A 22 -2.85 -2.07 -11.40
C PRO A 22 -3.42 -3.34 -10.74
N ASP A 23 -2.96 -4.54 -11.15
CA ASP A 23 -3.42 -5.83 -10.62
C ASP A 23 -4.95 -5.94 -10.58
N GLY A 24 -5.56 -5.75 -11.76
CA GLY A 24 -7.01 -5.74 -11.96
C GLY A 24 -7.76 -4.56 -11.34
N SER A 25 -7.07 -3.60 -10.70
CA SER A 25 -7.73 -2.42 -10.12
C SER A 25 -8.22 -1.45 -11.21
N PRO A 26 -9.46 -0.95 -11.12
CA PRO A 26 -9.99 0.00 -12.12
C PRO A 26 -9.36 1.39 -12.04
N ASN A 27 -8.80 1.77 -10.89
CA ASN A 27 -8.09 3.03 -10.68
C ASN A 27 -7.24 2.97 -9.40
N TYR A 28 -6.37 3.97 -9.22
CA TYR A 28 -5.48 4.05 -8.06
C TYR A 28 -6.24 4.11 -6.72
N ARG A 29 -7.42 4.75 -6.68
CA ARG A 29 -8.22 4.84 -5.44
C ARG A 29 -8.72 3.45 -5.01
N ALA A 30 -9.15 2.63 -5.95
CA ALA A 30 -9.55 1.25 -5.68
C ALA A 30 -8.36 0.39 -5.23
N PHE A 31 -7.21 0.53 -5.89
CA PHE A 31 -5.96 -0.15 -5.52
C PHE A 31 -5.52 0.21 -4.09
N ARG A 32 -5.41 1.51 -3.79
CA ARG A 32 -4.94 2.03 -2.49
C ARG A 32 -5.81 1.58 -1.32
N LYS A 33 -7.12 1.41 -1.51
CA LYS A 33 -8.03 0.94 -0.45
C LYS A 33 -7.73 -0.48 0.05
N ARG A 34 -6.98 -1.27 -0.71
CA ARG A 34 -6.52 -2.61 -0.32
C ARG A 34 -5.41 -2.55 0.74
N PHE A 35 -4.72 -1.42 0.86
CA PHE A 35 -3.67 -1.22 1.85
C PHE A 35 -4.26 -0.71 3.15
N GLN A 36 -3.89 -1.36 4.26
CA GLN A 36 -4.34 -1.03 5.60
C GLN A 36 -3.16 -0.94 6.55
N LEU A 37 -3.31 -0.14 7.61
CA LEU A 37 -2.33 -0.11 8.68
C LEU A 37 -2.28 -1.49 9.35
N LEU A 38 -1.10 -2.09 9.40
CA LEU A 38 -0.83 -3.28 10.18
C LEU A 38 -0.58 -2.87 11.63
N SER A 39 -0.97 -3.72 12.58
CA SER A 39 -0.86 -3.46 14.02
C SER A 39 0.58 -3.28 14.53
N PHE A 40 1.57 -3.55 13.68
CA PHE A 40 2.99 -3.48 13.99
C PHE A 40 3.64 -2.35 13.15
N ASP A 41 4.37 -1.45 13.80
CA ASP A 41 5.31 -0.47 13.21
C ASP A 41 4.82 0.53 12.16
N SER A 42 3.57 0.96 12.20
CA SER A 42 3.04 1.96 11.24
C SER A 42 3.16 1.52 9.76
N VAL A 43 3.32 0.22 9.53
CA VAL A 43 3.45 -0.40 8.21
C VAL A 43 2.09 -0.44 7.53
N PHE A 44 2.03 -0.10 6.25
CA PHE A 44 0.84 -0.31 5.44
C PHE A 44 0.97 -1.58 4.60
N GLY A 45 0.11 -2.57 4.88
CA GLY A 45 0.09 -3.86 4.19
C GLY A 45 -1.11 -4.01 3.25
N GLY A 46 -0.90 -4.64 2.10
CA GLY A 46 -1.96 -4.95 1.14
C GLY A 46 -1.53 -6.01 0.11
N THR A 47 -2.47 -6.51 -0.70
CA THR A 47 -2.17 -7.53 -1.73
C THR A 47 -1.91 -6.90 -3.10
N TRP A 48 -0.91 -7.41 -3.81
CA TRP A 48 -0.58 -7.09 -5.21
C TRP A 48 -0.15 -8.37 -5.96
N HIS A 49 -0.87 -8.73 -7.03
CA HIS A 49 -0.70 -9.97 -7.80
C HIS A 49 -0.74 -11.24 -6.93
N GLY A 50 -1.62 -11.25 -5.93
CA GLY A 50 -1.72 -12.35 -4.95
C GLY A 50 -0.60 -12.40 -3.91
N MET A 51 0.42 -11.54 -4.00
CA MET A 51 1.48 -11.41 -3.00
C MET A 51 1.10 -10.36 -1.96
N PHE A 52 1.42 -10.61 -0.69
CA PHE A 52 1.30 -9.60 0.36
C PHE A 52 2.48 -8.64 0.26
N ILE A 53 2.23 -7.33 0.36
CA ILE A 53 3.26 -6.29 0.32
C ILE A 53 3.10 -5.42 1.57
N GLY A 54 4.15 -5.34 2.38
CA GLY A 54 4.30 -4.36 3.46
C GLY A 54 5.04 -3.12 2.96
N ILE A 55 4.59 -1.94 3.36
CA ILE A 55 5.23 -0.66 3.03
C ILE A 55 5.53 0.11 4.31
N GLU A 56 6.82 0.28 4.57
CA GLU A 56 7.37 1.02 5.71
C GLU A 56 7.07 2.51 5.63
N THR A 57 7.25 3.24 6.73
CA THR A 57 6.94 4.68 6.81
C THR A 57 7.76 5.54 5.84
N ASP A 58 8.95 5.09 5.45
CA ASP A 58 9.86 5.70 4.47
C ASP A 58 9.55 5.29 3.01
N GLY A 59 8.58 4.40 2.80
CA GLY A 59 8.17 3.90 1.50
C GLY A 59 8.92 2.65 1.01
N TYR A 60 9.86 2.11 1.80
CA TYR A 60 10.49 0.83 1.51
C TYR A 60 9.45 -0.30 1.50
N ARG A 61 9.67 -1.30 0.63
CA ARG A 61 8.70 -2.37 0.36
C ARG A 61 9.29 -3.71 0.74
N HIS A 62 8.48 -4.54 1.38
CA HIS A 62 8.75 -5.94 1.65
C HIS A 62 7.60 -6.78 1.09
N SER A 63 7.91 -7.98 0.58
CA SER A 63 6.96 -8.93 0.01
C SER A 63 7.03 -10.27 0.73
#